data_AF-A0A919TVJ1-F1
#
_entry.id   AF-A0A919TVJ1-F1
#
_cell.length_a   1.000
_cell.length_b   1.000
_cell.length_c   1.000
_cell.angle_alpha   90.00
_cell.angle_beta   90.00
_cell.angle_gamma   90.00
#
_symmetry.space_group_name_H-M   'P 1'
#
loop_
_entity.id
_entity.type
_entity.pdbx_description
1 polymer ?
#
loop_
_entity_poly.entity_id
_entity_poly.type
_entity_poly.pdbx_seq_one_letter_code
_entity_poly.pdbx_strand_id
1 'polypeptide(L)'
;MLFLLLFWSVVLMIAAFAVWPIIDKSRGEAGKSAKASPKAASAGGTEPESLEGVLVSRLSSGLISRGQYTRAMEGIAARDDERHPLTVPPDAGSPA
;
A
#
# COMPACT_ATOMS: atom_id res chain seq x y z
N MET A 1 29.36 -4.30 30.38
CA MET A 1 28.23 -3.40 30.11
C MET A 1 27.91 -3.33 28.62
N LEU A 2 28.86 -2.90 27.76
CA LEU A 2 28.65 -2.83 26.30
C LEU A 2 28.25 -4.17 25.66
N PHE A 3 28.88 -5.27 26.08
CA PHE A 3 28.55 -6.62 25.59
C PHE A 3 27.12 -7.06 25.94
N LEU A 4 26.65 -6.75 27.15
CA LEU A 4 25.27 -7.02 27.57
C LEU A 4 24.26 -6.19 26.77
N LEU A 5 24.57 -4.92 26.47
CA LEU A 5 23.73 -4.05 25.65
C LEU A 5 23.66 -4.55 24.20
N LEU A 6 24.79 -4.96 23.62
CA LEU A 6 24.85 -5.52 22.27
C LEU A 6 24.04 -6.82 22.20
N PHE A 7 24.22 -7.72 23.18
CA PHE A 7 23.46 -8.97 23.25
C PHE A 7 21.95 -8.72 23.36
N TRP A 8 21.53 -7.82 24.24
CA TRP A 8 20.13 -7.43 24.37
C TRP A 8 19.56 -6.83 23.09
N SER A 9 20.31 -5.99 22.39
CA SER A 9 19.86 -5.39 21.12
C SER A 9 19.62 -6.46 20.04
N VAL A 10 20.49 -7.46 19.94
CA VAL A 10 20.35 -8.54 18.96
C VAL A 10 19.15 -9.43 19.30
N VAL A 11 18.96 -9.76 20.58
CA VAL A 11 17.79 -10.53 21.04
C VAL A 11 16.49 -9.80 20.76
N LEU A 12 16.42 -8.49 21.01
CA LEU A 12 15.24 -7.67 20.72
C LEU A 12 14.97 -7.59 19.21
N MET A 13 16.01 -7.50 18.39
CA MET A 13 15.87 -7.46 16.93
C MET A 13 15.31 -8.78 16.39
N ILE A 14 15.84 -9.92 16.84
CA ILE A 14 15.34 -11.25 16.48
C ILE A 14 13.88 -11.43 16.95
N ALA A 15 13.56 -11.00 18.18
CA ALA A 15 12.20 -11.07 18.71
C ALA A 15 11.22 -10.21 17.90
N ALA A 16 11.61 -9.00 17.50
CA ALA A 16 10.79 -8.14 16.67
C ALA A 16 10.49 -8.76 15.30
N PHE A 17 11.49 -9.37 14.65
CA PHE A 17 11.30 -10.07 13.38
C PHE A 17 10.46 -11.34 13.50
N ALA A 18 10.55 -12.07 14.61
CA ALA A 18 9.73 -13.26 14.86
C ALA A 18 8.25 -12.93 15.12
N VAL A 19 7.97 -11.78 15.74
CA VAL A 19 6.59 -11.35 16.06
C VAL A 19 5.92 -10.63 14.88
N TRP A 20 6.68 -10.00 13.98
CA TRP A 20 6.17 -9.34 12.77
C TRP A 20 5.15 -10.17 11.96
N PRO A 21 5.40 -11.45 11.61
CA PRO A 21 4.44 -12.26 10.85
C PRO A 21 3.20 -12.69 11.65
N ILE A 22 3.23 -12.65 12.99
CA ILE A 22 2.10 -13.04 13.84
C ILE A 22 1.13 -11.88 14.05
N ILE A 23 1.64 -10.64 14.16
CA ILE A 23 0.80 -9.44 14.20
C ILE A 23 0.08 -9.26 12.85
N ASP A 24 0.74 -9.54 11.74
CA ASP A 24 0.13 -9.46 10.41
C ASP A 24 -1.00 -10.50 10.23
N LYS A 25 -0.80 -11.73 10.74
CA LYS A 25 -1.82 -12.79 10.70
C LYS A 25 -2.98 -12.58 11.67
N SER A 26 -2.70 -12.06 12.87
CA SER A 26 -3.74 -11.76 13.87
C SER A 26 -4.57 -10.52 13.52
N ARG A 27 -4.01 -9.58 12.73
CA ARG A 27 -4.79 -8.50 12.11
C ARG A 27 -5.74 -9.00 11.02
N GLY A 28 -5.46 -10.15 10.40
CA GLY A 28 -6.34 -10.85 9.45
C GLY A 28 -7.34 -11.84 10.08
N GLU A 29 -7.03 -12.43 11.24
CA GLU A 29 -7.85 -13.49 11.86
C GLU A 29 -8.70 -13.04 13.05
N ALA A 30 -8.45 -11.85 13.63
CA ALA A 30 -9.30 -11.29 14.70
C ALA A 30 -10.72 -10.87 14.22
N GLY A 31 -11.03 -11.04 12.94
CA GLY A 31 -12.35 -10.78 12.35
C GLY A 31 -13.29 -11.99 12.25
N LYS A 32 -12.86 -13.21 12.66
CA LYS A 32 -13.62 -14.44 12.30
C LYS A 32 -14.24 -15.22 13.47
N SER A 33 -14.40 -14.63 14.65
CA SER A 33 -15.17 -15.29 15.72
C SER A 33 -15.87 -14.31 16.65
N ALA A 34 -16.96 -13.69 16.19
CA ALA A 34 -18.04 -13.26 17.06
C ALA A 34 -19.35 -13.14 16.26
N LYS A 35 -20.27 -14.02 16.60
CA LYS A 35 -21.62 -14.16 16.08
C LYS A 35 -22.51 -13.02 16.60
N ALA A 36 -23.31 -12.43 15.71
CA ALA A 36 -24.59 -11.73 15.95
C ALA A 36 -24.60 -10.37 16.71
N SER A 37 -24.73 -9.26 15.98
CA SER A 37 -25.86 -8.31 16.09
C SER A 37 -25.76 -7.17 15.05
N PRO A 38 -26.88 -6.63 14.56
CA PRO A 38 -26.89 -5.63 13.50
C PRO A 38 -26.66 -4.22 14.06
N LYS A 39 -26.08 -3.34 13.24
CA LYS A 39 -25.92 -1.89 13.45
C LYS A 39 -24.70 -1.46 14.28
N ALA A 40 -23.57 -1.37 13.59
CA ALA A 40 -22.64 -0.26 13.78
C ALA A 40 -22.06 0.05 12.39
N ALA A 41 -22.19 1.32 12.00
CA ALA A 41 -21.79 1.82 10.69
C ALA A 41 -20.37 1.36 10.35
N SER A 42 -20.22 0.84 9.14
CA SER A 42 -18.95 0.59 8.49
C SER A 42 -18.08 1.84 8.64
N ALA A 43 -17.13 1.80 9.57
CA ALA A 43 -15.93 2.62 9.48
C ALA A 43 -15.15 2.05 8.31
N GLY A 44 -15.54 2.48 7.11
CA GLY A 44 -15.02 2.02 5.84
C GLY A 44 -13.54 2.33 5.75
N GLY A 45 -12.71 1.36 6.13
CA GLY A 45 -11.38 1.25 5.57
C GLY A 45 -11.56 0.81 4.14
N THR A 46 -11.72 1.76 3.22
CA THR A 46 -11.70 1.47 1.79
C THR A 46 -10.30 0.94 1.48
N GLU A 47 -10.20 -0.39 1.37
CA GLU A 47 -8.99 -1.02 0.88
C GLU A 47 -8.73 -0.45 -0.52
N PRO A 48 -7.51 0.01 -0.83
CA PRO A 48 -7.25 0.65 -2.11
C PRO A 48 -7.45 -0.37 -3.23
N GLU A 49 -8.48 -0.14 -4.05
CA GLU A 49 -8.83 -1.00 -5.20
C GLU A 49 -7.83 -0.86 -6.35
N SER A 50 -6.93 0.12 -6.28
CA SER A 50 -5.97 0.45 -7.32
C SER A 50 -4.57 0.73 -6.76
N LEU A 51 -3.55 0.55 -7.61
CA LEU A 51 -2.16 0.81 -7.25
C LEU A 51 -1.92 2.30 -6.92
N GLU A 52 -2.63 3.19 -7.61
CA GLU A 52 -2.65 4.63 -7.37
C GLU A 52 -3.14 4.93 -5.95
N GLY A 53 -4.22 4.27 -5.52
CA GLY A 53 -4.76 4.39 -4.16
C GLY A 53 -3.77 3.92 -3.08
N VAL A 54 -3.03 2.85 -3.35
CA VAL A 54 -1.94 2.39 -2.46
C VAL A 54 -0.84 3.45 -2.35
N LEU A 55 -0.45 4.10 -3.44
CA LEU A 55 0.58 5.14 -3.41
C LEU A 55 0.12 6.38 -2.65
N VAL A 56 -1.13 6.82 -2.84
CA VAL A 56 -1.69 7.97 -2.14
C VAL A 56 -1.81 7.71 -0.64
N SER A 57 -2.28 6.53 -0.24
CA SER A 57 -2.36 6.17 1.19
C SER A 57 -1.00 6.11 1.87
N ARG A 58 0.05 5.63 1.17
CA ARG A 58 1.43 5.63 1.69
C ARG A 58 2.04 7.02 1.77
N LEU A 59 1.71 7.91 0.83
CA LEU A 59 2.17 9.30 0.85
C LEU A 59 1.51 10.07 2.00
N SER A 60 0.19 9.92 2.18
CA SER A 60 -0.55 10.58 3.26
C SER A 60 -0.15 10.06 4.65
N SER A 61 0.25 8.81 4.76
CA SER A 61 0.82 8.24 5.98
C SER A 61 2.31 8.57 6.20
N GLY A 62 2.95 9.32 5.28
CA GLY A 62 4.35 9.70 5.36
C GLY A 62 5.35 8.56 5.20
N LEU A 63 4.92 7.40 4.69
CA LEU A 63 5.78 6.22 4.48
C LEU A 63 6.64 6.35 3.21
N ILE A 64 6.21 7.20 2.27
CA ILE A 64 6.98 7.55 1.08
C ILE A 64 7.08 9.07 0.95
N SER A 65 8.16 9.53 0.34
CA SER A 65 8.33 10.93 0.00
C SER A 65 7.58 11.29 -1.29
N ARG A 66 7.36 12.59 -1.50
CA ARG A 66 6.77 13.10 -2.75
C ARG A 66 7.55 12.68 -3.99
N GLY A 67 8.89 12.67 -3.92
CA GLY A 67 9.73 12.23 -5.04
C GLY A 67 9.59 10.74 -5.34
N GLN A 68 9.43 9.90 -4.30
CA GLN A 68 9.17 8.48 -4.48
C GLN A 68 7.79 8.23 -5.10
N TYR A 69 6.77 9.00 -4.69
CA TYR A 69 5.45 8.95 -5.29
C TYR A 69 5.50 9.28 -6.80
N THR A 70 6.13 10.38 -7.19
CA THR A 70 6.22 10.79 -8.60
C THR A 70 6.92 9.73 -9.45
N ARG A 71 8.07 9.22 -8.98
CA ARG A 71 8.81 8.17 -9.69
C ARG A 71 8.01 6.88 -9.82
N ALA A 72 7.23 6.52 -8.80
CA ALA A 72 6.35 5.35 -8.87
C ALA A 72 5.21 5.56 -9.88
N MET A 73 4.60 6.76 -9.90
CA MET A 73 3.57 7.11 -10.87
C MET A 73 4.08 7.11 -12.32
N GLU A 74 5.29 7.62 -12.56
CA GLU A 74 5.92 7.54 -13.88
C GLU A 74 6.05 6.08 -14.35
N GLY A 75 6.43 5.17 -13.45
CA GLY A 75 6.52 3.74 -13.77
C GLY A 75 5.17 3.08 -14.04
N ILE A 76 4.09 3.54 -13.39
CA ILE A 76 2.73 3.09 -13.69
C ILE A 76 2.31 3.59 -15.08
N ALA A 77 2.50 4.88 -15.34
CA ALA A 77 2.15 5.50 -16.62
C ALA A 77 2.88 4.86 -17.81
N ALA A 78 4.18 4.62 -17.69
CA ALA A 78 4.96 3.96 -18.75
C ALA A 78 4.41 2.56 -19.10
N ARG A 79 4.02 1.79 -18.07
CA ARG A 79 3.38 0.47 -18.28
C ARG A 79 1.95 0.56 -18.78
N ASP A 80 1.28 1.68 -18.55
CA ASP A 80 -0.07 1.92 -19.07
C ASP A 80 0.01 2.29 -20.54
N ASP A 81 0.95 3.14 -20.95
CA ASP A 81 1.24 3.45 -22.36
C ASP A 81 1.56 2.19 -23.18
N GLU A 82 2.31 1.24 -22.59
CA GLU A 82 2.59 -0.06 -23.22
C GLU A 82 1.33 -0.94 -23.37
N ARG A 83 0.41 -0.89 -22.40
CA ARG A 83 -0.78 -1.76 -22.36
C ARG A 83 -1.99 -1.16 -23.08
N HIS A 84 -2.11 0.16 -23.09
CA HIS A 84 -3.23 0.94 -23.58
C HIS A 84 -2.73 2.15 -24.38
N PRO A 85 -2.10 1.93 -25.54
CA PRO A 85 -1.56 3.02 -26.34
C PRO A 85 -2.69 3.97 -26.80
N LEU A 86 -2.50 5.27 -26.57
CA LEU A 86 -3.44 6.28 -27.03
C LEU A 86 -3.44 6.36 -28.56
N THR A 87 -4.60 6.12 -29.17
CA THR A 87 -4.79 6.29 -30.61
C THR A 87 -5.46 7.63 -30.87
N VAL A 88 -4.82 8.48 -31.67
CA VAL A 88 -5.41 9.76 -32.09
C VAL A 88 -6.42 9.49 -33.22
N PRO A 89 -7.70 9.85 -33.07
CA PRO A 89 -8.67 9.74 -34.15
C PRO A 89 -8.27 10.64 -35.34
N PRO A 90 -8.55 10.24 -36.59
CA PRO A 90 -8.27 11.09 -37.74
C PRO A 90 -9.01 12.43 -37.60
N ASP A 91 -8.32 13.54 -37.89
CA ASP A 91 -8.90 14.89 -37.89
C ASP A 91 -10.06 14.93 -38.89
N ALA A 92 -11.28 14.87 -38.37
CA ALA A 92 -12.50 15.05 -39.13
C ALA A 92 -12.68 16.54 -39.46
N GLY A 93 -11.91 17.07 -40.40
CA GLY A 93 -12.18 18.40 -40.93
C GLY A 93 -10.98 19.11 -41.56
N SER A 94 -10.75 18.86 -42.85
CA SER A 94 -10.43 19.95 -43.76
C SER A 94 -11.42 19.91 -44.92
N PRO A 95 -12.52 20.68 -44.88
CA PRO A 95 -13.33 20.87 -46.08
C PRO A 95 -12.49 21.69 -47.07
N ALA A 96 -12.09 21.03 -48.15
CA ALA A 96 -11.58 21.69 -49.36
C ALA A 96 -12.70 22.49 -50.04
#